data_AF-A0A938STR8-F1
#
_entry.id   AF-A0A938STR8-F1
#
_cell.length_a   1.000
_cell.length_b   1.000
_cell.length_c   1.000
_cell.angle_alpha   90.00
_cell.angle_beta   90.00
_cell.angle_gamma   90.00
#
_symmetry.space_group_name_H-M   'P 1'
#
loop_
_entity.id
_entity.type
_entity.pdbx_description
1 polymer ?
#
loop_
_entity_poly.entity_id
_entity_poly.type
_entity_poly.pdbx_seq_one_letter_code
_entity_poly.pdbx_strand_id
1 'polypeptide(L)'
;MQAMETPSGPRLYLGGVFAGAGSIPSPNLVAWTGSAFEPGPGVGTEVLTLAVFPYQGQPRLVAGGFLNVAGRNVAALVGAAWAGLPGSPTPWVGGLGVFDDGSGPSLFVSTPVIGFHGSDYIARFDGAAWSGPGRGIISVARALTVFDHGSGPRLYASWPPVTAPTSDRVGVWNGSAWTGIGAQLPFRPDAMVVHDDGAGPALFVGGPGSGPTVTLARYDGSAWSGLGAGTVGPVRALASYDDGSGPALYAAGTITSAGGAPVAAIARWKNGRWTPLGPGLTGGSVETLAVFDDDGPGPIPPALYAGGTFTHAGGAPSPFLARWAPPACRADWTGDGVVDFNDLLGFLNDFNAAGEYADLNADGVVDFNDLLEFLNLSNAGC
;
A
#
# COMPACT_ATOMS: atom_id res chain seq x y z
N MET A 1 -0.34 3.05 6.77
CA MET A 1 0.70 2.35 7.55
C MET A 1 2.06 2.59 6.89
N GLN A 2 3.16 2.46 7.61
CA GLN A 2 4.51 2.60 7.05
C GLN A 2 5.48 1.64 7.74
N ALA A 3 6.14 0.79 6.96
CA ALA A 3 7.22 -0.07 7.44
C ALA A 3 8.53 0.73 7.59
N MET A 4 9.33 0.40 8.60
CA MET A 4 10.66 0.96 8.79
C MET A 4 11.56 -0.02 9.54
N GLU A 5 12.79 -0.16 9.05
CA GLU A 5 13.85 -0.88 9.77
C GLU A 5 14.36 -0.07 10.97
N THR A 6 14.51 -0.75 12.11
CA THR A 6 15.08 -0.17 13.33
C THR A 6 16.22 -1.03 13.84
N PRO A 7 17.11 -0.51 14.72
CA PRO A 7 18.15 -1.33 15.34
C PRO A 7 17.62 -2.56 16.11
N SER A 8 16.35 -2.55 16.51
CA SER A 8 15.66 -3.65 17.20
C SER A 8 14.80 -4.52 16.28
N GLY A 9 14.99 -4.42 14.96
CA GLY A 9 14.23 -5.14 13.95
C GLY A 9 13.17 -4.27 13.25
N PRO A 10 12.45 -4.85 12.28
CA PRO A 10 11.45 -4.14 11.51
C PRO A 10 10.26 -3.72 12.39
N ARG A 11 9.63 -2.59 12.03
CA ARG A 11 8.40 -2.11 12.66
C ARG A 11 7.42 -1.64 11.59
N LEU A 12 6.16 -2.02 11.74
CA LEU A 12 5.05 -1.45 10.98
C LEU A 12 4.39 -0.37 11.83
N TYR A 13 4.53 0.89 11.42
CA TYR A 13 3.90 2.02 12.11
C TYR A 13 2.50 2.27 11.57
N LEU A 14 1.54 2.38 12.48
CA LEU A 14 0.14 2.67 12.20
C LEU A 14 -0.21 4.03 12.77
N GLY A 15 -0.52 4.98 11.89
CA GLY A 15 -1.07 6.29 12.25
C GLY A 15 -2.58 6.33 12.09
N GLY A 16 -3.25 7.22 12.82
CA GLY A 16 -4.69 7.47 12.65
C GLY A 16 -5.28 8.28 13.80
N VAL A 17 -6.58 8.09 14.03
CA VAL A 17 -7.33 8.66 15.16
C VAL A 17 -7.76 7.53 16.09
N PHE A 18 -6.99 7.32 17.16
CA PHE A 18 -7.27 6.27 18.15
C PHE A 18 -6.56 6.58 19.48
N ALA A 19 -6.99 5.93 20.56
CA ALA A 19 -6.40 6.10 21.89
C ALA A 19 -5.27 5.09 22.20
N GLY A 20 -5.27 3.94 21.52
CA GLY A 20 -4.29 2.87 21.70
C GLY A 20 -4.62 1.65 20.85
N ALA A 21 -3.84 0.58 21.00
CA ALA A 21 -4.03 -0.70 20.34
C ALA A 21 -3.96 -1.86 21.34
N GLY A 22 -5.00 -2.70 21.38
CA GLY A 22 -5.12 -3.72 22.42
C GLY A 22 -5.11 -3.10 23.82
N SER A 23 -4.20 -3.57 24.68
CA SER A 23 -3.98 -3.02 26.03
C SER A 23 -2.95 -1.89 26.08
N ILE A 24 -2.38 -1.49 24.94
CA ILE A 24 -1.29 -0.49 24.86
C ILE A 24 -1.88 0.91 24.61
N PRO A 25 -1.83 1.83 25.59
CA PRO A 25 -2.23 3.22 25.39
C PRO A 25 -1.18 3.92 24.53
N SER A 26 -1.56 4.33 23.33
CA SER A 26 -0.67 4.98 22.38
C SER A 26 -1.51 5.79 21.40
N PRO A 27 -1.85 7.05 21.73
CA PRO A 27 -2.77 7.81 20.92
C PRO A 27 -2.18 8.11 19.54
N ASN A 28 -2.98 7.88 18.50
CA ASN A 28 -2.76 8.26 17.10
C ASN A 28 -1.53 7.66 16.38
N LEU A 29 -0.64 6.95 17.10
CA LEU A 29 0.50 6.26 16.51
C LEU A 29 0.86 5.06 17.37
N VAL A 30 0.98 3.89 16.75
CA VAL A 30 1.46 2.64 17.39
C VAL A 30 2.43 1.93 16.46
N ALA A 31 3.33 1.12 17.01
CA ALA A 31 4.22 0.25 16.25
C ALA A 31 3.82 -1.22 16.43
N TRP A 32 3.85 -1.97 15.34
CA TRP A 32 3.66 -3.43 15.34
C TRP A 32 4.99 -4.12 15.04
N THR A 33 5.32 -5.16 15.80
CA THR A 33 6.59 -5.90 15.71
C THR A 33 6.51 -7.18 14.89
N GLY A 34 5.35 -7.48 14.28
CA GLY A 34 5.04 -8.82 13.77
C GLY A 34 4.36 -9.74 14.79
N SER A 35 4.47 -9.43 16.09
CA SER A 35 3.92 -10.27 17.18
C SER A 35 3.28 -9.50 18.33
N ALA A 36 3.66 -8.24 18.54
CA ALA A 36 3.12 -7.40 19.60
C ALA A 36 2.97 -5.94 19.15
N PHE A 37 2.05 -5.23 19.80
CA PHE A 37 2.00 -3.77 19.73
C PHE A 37 2.96 -3.17 20.76
N GLU A 38 3.68 -2.15 20.33
CA GLU A 38 4.50 -1.29 21.17
C GLU A 38 3.96 0.15 21.08
N PRO A 39 4.03 0.95 22.15
CA PRO A 39 3.72 2.36 22.06
C PRO A 39 4.50 2.98 20.89
N GLY A 40 3.81 3.75 20.06
CA GLY A 40 4.48 4.58 19.09
C GLY A 40 5.41 5.58 19.79
N PRO A 41 6.33 6.23 19.07
CA PRO A 41 7.26 7.22 19.62
C PRO A 41 6.60 8.51 20.15
N GLY A 42 5.31 8.48 20.48
CA GLY A 42 4.54 9.56 21.12
C GLY A 42 4.34 10.76 20.20
N VAL A 43 3.17 10.86 19.57
CA VAL A 43 2.78 12.07 18.83
C VAL A 43 1.35 12.44 19.24
N GLY A 44 1.21 13.54 19.98
CA GLY A 44 -0.04 13.90 20.70
C GLY A 44 -1.19 14.38 19.81
N THR A 45 -1.11 14.16 18.51
CA THR A 45 -2.02 14.69 17.48
C THR A 45 -2.24 13.63 16.40
N GLU A 46 -3.29 13.80 15.61
CA GLU A 46 -3.64 12.90 14.52
C GLU A 46 -2.52 12.75 13.47
N VAL A 47 -2.18 11.50 13.17
CA VAL A 47 -1.23 11.12 12.12
C VAL A 47 -2.02 10.58 10.94
N LEU A 48 -2.07 11.35 9.85
CA LEU A 48 -2.80 10.95 8.65
C LEU A 48 -1.93 10.22 7.65
N THR A 49 -0.62 10.46 7.68
CA THR A 49 0.32 9.95 6.69
C THR A 49 1.70 9.77 7.31
N LEU A 50 2.38 8.73 6.86
CA LEU A 50 3.71 8.34 7.29
C LEU A 50 4.56 8.05 6.05
N ALA A 51 5.86 8.32 6.15
CA ALA A 51 6.85 7.95 5.16
C ALA A 51 8.18 7.64 5.84
N VAL A 52 9.08 6.90 5.20
CA VAL A 52 10.48 6.81 5.61
C VAL A 52 11.30 7.69 4.69
N PHE A 53 12.00 8.68 5.25
CA PHE A 53 12.81 9.63 4.51
C PHE A 53 14.21 9.73 5.13
N PRO A 54 15.29 9.69 4.33
CA PRO A 54 16.64 9.91 4.84
C PRO A 54 16.80 11.38 5.25
N TYR A 55 16.78 11.61 6.57
CA TYR A 55 16.93 12.94 7.16
C TYR A 55 18.11 12.94 8.11
N GLN A 56 19.02 13.90 7.91
CA GLN A 56 20.30 13.99 8.63
C GLN A 56 21.14 12.72 8.50
N GLY A 57 21.17 12.14 7.28
CA GLY A 57 21.99 10.98 6.94
C GLY A 57 21.51 9.64 7.52
N GLN A 58 20.27 9.56 8.00
CA GLN A 58 19.67 8.35 8.58
C GLN A 58 18.25 8.17 8.07
N PRO A 59 17.77 6.94 7.83
CA PRO A 59 16.36 6.69 7.55
C PRO A 59 15.54 7.08 8.78
N ARG A 60 14.59 8.01 8.63
CA ARG A 60 13.70 8.46 9.71
C ARG A 60 12.25 8.23 9.33
N LEU A 61 11.45 7.83 10.31
CA LEU A 61 10.00 7.92 10.21
C LEU A 61 9.61 9.40 10.16
N VAL A 62 8.89 9.79 9.13
CA VAL A 62 8.32 11.11 8.95
C VAL A 62 6.80 11.00 9.05
N ALA A 63 6.19 11.89 9.81
CA ALA A 63 4.76 11.96 9.98
C ALA A 63 4.22 13.29 9.46
N GLY A 64 2.98 13.23 8.95
CA GLY A 64 2.17 14.37 8.57
C GLY A 64 0.72 14.20 9.05
N GLY A 65 -0.04 15.28 8.98
CA GLY A 65 -1.43 15.34 9.40
C GLY A 65 -1.72 16.71 10.00
N PHE A 66 -2.40 16.71 11.15
CA PHE A 66 -2.64 17.89 11.98
C PHE A 66 -1.57 18.03 13.09
N LEU A 67 -0.33 17.63 12.79
CA LEU A 67 0.77 17.67 13.74
C LEU A 67 1.10 19.09 14.15
N ASN A 68 1.47 19.31 15.41
CA ASN A 68 2.05 20.58 15.83
C ASN A 68 3.32 20.34 16.63
N VAL A 69 4.40 19.98 15.92
CA VAL A 69 5.72 19.77 16.51
C VAL A 69 6.52 21.05 16.34
N ALA A 70 6.57 21.87 17.40
CA ALA A 70 7.21 23.19 17.37
C ALA A 70 6.70 24.10 16.23
N GLY A 71 5.38 24.14 16.02
CA GLY A 71 4.73 24.97 14.99
C GLY A 71 4.76 24.37 13.59
N ARG A 72 5.05 23.08 13.44
CA ARG A 72 5.26 22.41 12.14
C ARG A 72 4.38 21.17 12.01
N ASN A 73 3.82 20.98 10.82
CA ASN A 73 2.88 19.89 10.50
C ASN A 73 3.53 18.68 9.83
N VAL A 74 4.81 18.78 9.48
CA VAL A 74 5.67 17.67 9.06
C VAL A 74 6.78 17.54 10.09
N ALA A 75 6.98 16.33 10.62
CA ALA A 75 8.03 16.05 11.59
C ALA A 75 8.71 14.72 11.30
N ALA A 76 10.01 14.65 11.59
CA ALA A 76 10.80 13.42 11.53
C ALA A 76 11.13 12.94 12.95
N LEU A 77 11.13 11.64 13.17
CA LEU A 77 11.57 11.05 14.42
C LEU A 77 13.10 11.03 14.50
N VAL A 78 13.68 11.85 15.37
CA VAL A 78 15.13 11.94 15.59
C VAL A 78 15.45 11.40 16.99
N GLY A 79 16.05 10.22 17.04
CA GLY A 79 16.20 9.48 18.31
C GLY A 79 14.83 9.07 18.84
N ALA A 80 14.50 9.51 20.05
CA ALA A 80 13.20 9.25 20.68
C ALA A 80 12.23 10.44 20.63
N ALA A 81 12.57 11.51 19.88
CA ALA A 81 11.77 12.74 19.85
C ALA A 81 11.43 13.16 18.42
N TRP A 82 10.24 13.73 18.25
CA TRP A 82 9.82 14.33 16.99
C TRP A 82 10.48 15.69 16.81
N ALA A 83 11.17 15.86 15.68
CA ALA A 83 11.73 17.13 15.23
C ALA A 83 10.95 17.61 14.01
N GLY A 84 10.26 18.75 14.15
CA GLY A 84 9.54 19.34 13.02
C GLY A 84 10.51 19.79 11.92
N LEU A 85 10.17 19.51 10.66
CA LEU A 85 11.05 19.83 9.52
C LEU A 85 11.16 21.35 9.31
N PRO A 86 12.38 21.91 9.20
CA PRO A 86 12.63 23.34 8.95
C PRO A 86 11.83 23.86 7.75
N GLY A 87 11.10 24.97 7.89
CA GLY A 87 10.28 25.56 6.82
C GLY A 87 9.00 24.83 6.40
N SER A 88 8.56 23.79 7.15
CA SER A 88 7.36 22.98 6.82
C SER A 88 6.13 23.81 6.42
N PRO A 89 5.36 23.36 5.41
CA PRO A 89 4.12 24.03 4.99
C PRO A 89 2.99 23.95 6.04
N THR A 90 1.99 24.82 5.91
CA THR A 90 0.85 25.00 6.84
C THR A 90 -0.50 24.79 6.13
N PRO A 91 -1.64 24.53 6.81
CA PRO A 91 -1.83 24.17 8.21
C PRO A 91 -2.02 22.65 8.46
N TRP A 92 -2.11 21.81 7.43
CA TRP A 92 -2.15 20.35 7.58
C TRP A 92 -1.59 19.65 6.34
N VAL A 93 -1.23 18.38 6.50
CA VAL A 93 -0.61 17.55 5.45
C VAL A 93 -1.53 16.38 5.13
N GLY A 94 -1.91 16.25 3.86
CA GLY A 94 -2.82 15.20 3.40
C GLY A 94 -2.11 13.96 2.83
N GLY A 95 -0.84 14.07 2.47
CA GLY A 95 -0.07 12.95 1.94
C GLY A 95 1.42 13.23 1.94
N LEU A 96 2.20 12.17 2.17
CA LEU A 96 3.65 12.14 2.05
C LEU A 96 4.04 11.10 1.00
N GLY A 97 5.12 11.38 0.26
CA GLY A 97 5.77 10.42 -0.61
C GLY A 97 7.26 10.74 -0.71
N VAL A 98 8.10 9.74 -0.96
CA VAL A 98 9.53 9.93 -1.19
C VAL A 98 9.86 9.54 -2.62
N PHE A 99 10.61 10.38 -3.31
CA PHE A 99 11.06 10.13 -4.67
C PHE A 99 12.48 10.62 -4.87
N ASP A 100 13.28 9.80 -5.54
CA ASP A 100 14.64 10.13 -5.98
C ASP A 100 14.62 10.26 -7.51
N ASP A 101 14.88 11.47 -8.00
CA ASP A 101 14.98 11.79 -9.43
C ASP A 101 16.41 11.62 -9.97
N GLY A 102 17.30 10.98 -9.21
CA GLY A 102 18.73 10.86 -9.47
C GLY A 102 19.57 11.98 -8.85
N SER A 103 18.95 13.02 -8.28
CA SER A 103 19.64 14.04 -7.46
C SER A 103 19.68 13.69 -5.97
N GLY A 104 19.10 12.57 -5.59
CA GLY A 104 18.92 12.14 -4.21
C GLY A 104 17.45 12.17 -3.78
N PRO A 105 17.12 11.41 -2.73
CA PRO A 105 15.75 11.26 -2.26
C PRO A 105 15.21 12.60 -1.75
N SER A 106 13.98 12.91 -2.15
CA SER A 106 13.24 14.09 -1.72
C SER A 106 11.88 13.69 -1.16
N LEU A 107 11.45 14.38 -0.10
CA LEU A 107 10.12 14.22 0.47
C LEU A 107 9.15 15.16 -0.25
N PHE A 108 8.09 14.59 -0.81
CA PHE A 108 6.97 15.30 -1.41
C PHE A 108 5.80 15.30 -0.44
N VAL A 109 5.22 16.49 -0.26
CA VAL A 109 4.17 16.74 0.73
C VAL A 109 3.00 17.41 0.04
N SER A 110 1.82 16.80 0.12
CA SER A 110 0.60 17.42 -0.37
C SER A 110 -0.16 18.18 0.72
N THR A 111 -0.49 19.43 0.44
CA THR A 111 -1.05 20.38 1.41
C THR A 111 -1.80 21.53 0.72
N PRO A 112 -2.91 22.04 1.29
CA PRO A 112 -3.73 23.07 0.65
C PRO A 112 -3.11 24.47 0.59
N VAL A 113 -2.08 24.78 1.36
CA VAL A 113 -1.48 26.13 1.39
C VAL A 113 0.04 26.04 1.31
N ILE A 114 0.60 26.48 0.18
CA ILE A 114 2.04 26.64 0.01
C ILE A 114 2.30 28.14 -0.17
N GLY A 115 2.35 28.86 0.96
CA GLY A 115 2.58 30.31 0.97
C GLY A 115 3.96 30.75 0.45
N PHE A 116 4.85 29.81 0.08
CA PHE A 116 6.28 30.08 -0.09
C PHE A 116 6.88 29.75 -1.46
N HIS A 117 6.20 29.05 -2.39
CA HIS A 117 6.93 28.42 -3.53
C HIS A 117 6.32 28.47 -4.94
N GLY A 118 5.22 29.21 -5.17
CA GLY A 118 4.64 29.33 -6.53
C GLY A 118 4.20 27.99 -7.16
N SER A 119 4.08 26.95 -6.34
CA SER A 119 3.69 25.59 -6.69
C SER A 119 2.33 25.22 -6.11
N ASP A 120 1.85 24.12 -6.63
CA ASP A 120 0.45 23.82 -6.81
C ASP A 120 0.15 22.63 -5.89
N TYR A 121 -0.24 22.91 -4.63
CA TYR A 121 -0.64 21.93 -3.59
C TYR A 121 0.34 20.79 -3.24
N ILE A 122 1.55 20.80 -3.80
CA ILE A 122 2.67 19.91 -3.44
C ILE A 122 3.94 20.74 -3.18
N ALA A 123 4.64 20.41 -2.11
CA ALA A 123 5.96 20.92 -1.77
C ALA A 123 6.99 19.77 -1.77
N ARG A 124 8.22 20.06 -2.18
CA ARG A 124 9.37 19.14 -2.17
C ARG A 124 10.36 19.59 -1.10
N PHE A 125 10.84 18.67 -0.27
CA PHE A 125 11.91 18.87 0.69
C PHE A 125 13.10 17.99 0.33
N ASP A 126 14.26 18.60 0.10
CA ASP A 126 15.49 17.92 -0.32
C ASP A 126 16.37 17.44 0.86
N GLY A 127 15.85 17.56 2.09
CA GLY A 127 16.60 17.30 3.33
C GLY A 127 17.12 18.55 4.01
N ALA A 128 17.14 19.70 3.32
CA ALA A 128 17.59 20.99 3.85
C ALA A 128 16.56 22.11 3.63
N ALA A 129 15.96 22.21 2.45
CA ALA A 129 15.09 23.31 2.04
C ALA A 129 13.81 22.81 1.37
N TRP A 130 12.75 23.62 1.50
CA TRP A 130 11.52 23.41 0.76
C TRP A 130 11.57 24.15 -0.58
N SER A 131 11.02 23.50 -1.60
CA SER A 131 10.84 24.05 -2.94
C SER A 131 9.51 23.61 -3.51
N GLY A 132 9.08 24.31 -4.56
CA GLY A 132 7.90 23.95 -5.32
C GLY A 132 8.27 23.09 -6.51
N PRO A 133 7.69 21.89 -6.71
CA PRO A 133 7.96 21.04 -7.87
C PRO A 133 7.29 21.56 -9.16
N GLY A 134 6.98 22.86 -9.24
CA GLY A 134 6.31 23.50 -10.36
C GLY A 134 4.78 23.52 -10.29
N ARG A 135 4.18 24.04 -11.37
CA ARG A 135 2.73 24.17 -11.56
C ARG A 135 2.11 22.89 -12.12
N GLY A 136 0.79 22.77 -12.08
CA GLY A 136 -0.01 21.73 -12.73
C GLY A 136 -0.91 20.90 -11.80
N ILE A 137 -0.75 21.03 -10.48
CA ILE A 137 -1.61 20.37 -9.48
C ILE A 137 -2.44 21.42 -8.74
N ILE A 138 -3.73 21.51 -9.05
CA ILE A 138 -4.55 22.58 -8.51
C ILE A 138 -5.43 22.14 -7.32
N SER A 139 -5.08 21.01 -6.70
CA SER A 139 -5.72 20.49 -5.48
C SER A 139 -4.81 19.52 -4.72
N VAL A 140 -5.16 19.20 -3.47
CA VAL A 140 -4.40 18.27 -2.63
C VAL A 140 -4.38 16.88 -3.29
N ALA A 141 -3.18 16.40 -3.59
CA ALA A 141 -2.95 15.08 -4.13
C ALA A 141 -3.42 14.01 -3.12
N ARG A 142 -4.04 12.95 -3.62
CA ARG A 142 -4.59 11.85 -2.80
C ARG A 142 -3.63 10.69 -2.68
N ALA A 143 -2.93 10.38 -3.76
CA ALA A 143 -1.90 9.36 -3.82
C ALA A 143 -0.68 9.89 -4.57
N LEU A 144 0.50 9.43 -4.17
CA LEU A 144 1.79 9.70 -4.80
C LEU A 144 2.49 8.34 -4.99
N THR A 145 2.99 8.07 -6.19
CA THR A 145 3.66 6.80 -6.49
C THR A 145 4.74 7.02 -7.54
N VAL A 146 5.84 6.28 -7.41
CA VAL A 146 6.90 6.24 -8.41
C VAL A 146 6.60 5.13 -9.40
N PHE A 147 6.61 5.43 -10.69
CA PHE A 147 6.39 4.44 -11.74
C PHE A 147 7.41 4.62 -12.86
N ASP A 148 8.01 3.51 -13.30
CA ASP A 148 8.88 3.43 -14.46
C ASP A 148 8.24 2.54 -15.53
N HIS A 149 7.97 3.11 -16.70
CA HIS A 149 7.43 2.41 -17.87
C HIS A 149 8.51 2.18 -18.95
N GLY A 150 9.79 2.12 -18.54
CA GLY A 150 10.94 1.93 -19.41
C GLY A 150 11.62 3.22 -19.88
N SER A 151 11.21 4.38 -19.37
CA SER A 151 11.85 5.68 -19.65
C SER A 151 12.50 6.32 -18.42
N GLY A 152 12.67 5.53 -17.36
CA GLY A 152 13.17 5.97 -16.06
C GLY A 152 12.04 6.26 -15.08
N PRO A 153 12.34 6.24 -13.77
CA PRO A 153 11.35 6.42 -12.72
C PRO A 153 10.81 7.85 -12.75
N ARG A 154 9.49 8.00 -12.68
CA ARG A 154 8.82 9.30 -12.57
C ARG A 154 7.84 9.29 -11.42
N LEU A 155 7.62 10.46 -10.83
CA LEU A 155 6.64 10.65 -9.77
C LEU A 155 5.26 10.94 -10.38
N TYR A 156 4.28 10.15 -9.99
CA TYR A 156 2.88 10.30 -10.35
C TYR A 156 2.07 10.76 -9.14
N ALA A 157 1.04 11.57 -9.39
CA ALA A 157 0.10 12.03 -8.38
C ALA A 157 -1.32 12.02 -8.91
N SER A 158 -2.29 11.74 -8.04
CA SER A 158 -3.73 11.86 -8.34
C SER A 158 -4.37 13.05 -7.60
N TRP A 159 -5.39 13.67 -8.19
CA TRP A 159 -6.12 14.78 -7.56
C TRP A 159 -7.61 14.84 -7.94
N PRO A 160 -8.46 15.52 -7.14
CA PRO A 160 -9.87 15.74 -7.47
C PRO A 160 -10.07 16.52 -8.78
N PRO A 161 -11.17 16.29 -9.53
CA PRO A 161 -11.45 17.07 -10.73
C PRO A 161 -11.66 18.55 -10.42
N VAL A 162 -11.16 19.39 -11.30
CA VAL A 162 -11.02 20.84 -11.12
C VAL A 162 -11.09 21.50 -12.51
N THR A 163 -11.76 22.64 -12.61
CA THR A 163 -11.94 23.35 -13.89
C THR A 163 -10.72 24.25 -14.20
N ALA A 164 -9.66 23.71 -14.82
CA ALA A 164 -8.54 24.43 -15.48
C ALA A 164 -7.71 23.45 -16.35
N PRO A 165 -6.69 23.87 -17.15
CA PRO A 165 -6.43 23.41 -18.53
C PRO A 165 -6.04 21.94 -18.75
N THR A 166 -5.84 21.16 -17.69
CA THR A 166 -5.69 19.70 -17.76
C THR A 166 -6.81 19.06 -16.94
N SER A 167 -7.77 18.44 -17.62
CA SER A 167 -8.91 17.76 -16.98
C SER A 167 -8.57 16.32 -16.50
N ASP A 168 -7.28 16.00 -16.55
CA ASP A 168 -6.70 14.72 -16.13
C ASP A 168 -6.67 14.64 -14.60
N ARG A 169 -7.01 13.46 -14.06
CA ARG A 169 -7.10 13.19 -12.62
C ARG A 169 -5.82 12.55 -12.07
N VAL A 170 -4.85 12.33 -12.94
CA VAL A 170 -3.51 11.83 -12.66
C VAL A 170 -2.53 12.60 -13.54
N GLY A 171 -1.39 12.95 -12.97
CA GLY A 171 -0.29 13.51 -13.73
C GLY A 171 1.05 13.01 -13.27
N VAL A 172 2.05 13.33 -14.08
CA VAL A 172 3.44 12.96 -13.92
C VAL A 172 4.28 14.22 -13.77
N TRP A 173 5.23 14.17 -12.85
CA TRP A 173 6.23 15.21 -12.68
C TRP A 173 7.39 14.99 -13.66
N ASN A 174 7.72 16.02 -14.43
CA ASN A 174 8.79 15.97 -15.44
C ASN A 174 10.15 16.52 -14.94
N GLY A 175 10.30 16.71 -13.62
CA GLY A 175 11.46 17.35 -13.00
C GLY A 175 11.31 18.86 -12.80
N SER A 176 10.30 19.49 -13.40
CA SER A 176 10.07 20.95 -13.27
C SER A 176 8.61 21.37 -13.17
N ALA A 177 7.68 20.55 -13.66
CA ALA A 177 6.24 20.80 -13.67
C ALA A 177 5.46 19.48 -13.74
N TRP A 178 4.17 19.57 -13.42
CA TRP A 178 3.23 18.46 -13.54
C TRP A 178 2.50 18.53 -14.88
N THR A 179 2.44 17.39 -15.56
CA THR A 179 1.70 17.22 -16.81
C THR A 179 0.70 16.09 -16.65
N GLY A 180 -0.52 16.29 -17.13
CA GLY A 180 -1.52 15.21 -17.19
C GLY A 180 -1.04 14.08 -18.11
N ILE A 181 -1.37 12.84 -17.75
CA ILE A 181 -0.97 11.63 -18.51
C ILE A 181 -2.06 11.10 -19.44
N GLY A 182 -3.05 11.94 -19.75
CA GLY A 182 -4.08 11.66 -20.74
C GLY A 182 -5.30 10.91 -20.19
N ALA A 183 -6.38 11.04 -20.98
CA ALA A 183 -7.75 10.56 -20.79
C ALA A 183 -8.42 10.88 -19.45
N GLN A 184 -9.67 11.33 -19.51
CA GLN A 184 -10.47 11.50 -18.31
C GLN A 184 -10.81 10.13 -17.71
N LEU A 185 -10.06 9.73 -16.68
CA LEU A 185 -10.49 8.63 -15.81
C LEU A 185 -11.93 8.90 -15.33
N PRO A 186 -12.82 7.90 -15.37
CA PRO A 186 -14.23 8.10 -15.00
C PRO A 186 -14.39 8.40 -13.50
N PHE A 187 -13.41 8.06 -12.66
CA PHE A 187 -13.36 8.35 -11.22
C PHE A 187 -12.08 9.13 -10.84
N ARG A 188 -12.06 9.67 -9.61
CA ARG A 188 -10.84 10.29 -9.03
C ARG A 188 -10.04 9.19 -8.32
N PRO A 189 -8.74 9.00 -8.57
CA PRO A 189 -8.01 8.00 -7.81
C PRO A 189 -7.70 8.46 -6.38
N ASP A 190 -8.09 7.65 -5.40
CA ASP A 190 -7.73 7.79 -3.99
C ASP A 190 -6.54 6.88 -3.63
N ALA A 191 -6.28 5.83 -4.41
CA ALA A 191 -5.15 4.91 -4.25
C ALA A 191 -4.38 4.71 -5.56
N MET A 192 -3.07 4.52 -5.46
CA MET A 192 -2.19 4.21 -6.58
C MET A 192 -1.15 3.17 -6.15
N VAL A 193 -0.82 2.22 -7.02
CA VAL A 193 0.25 1.24 -6.81
C VAL A 193 0.85 0.84 -8.15
N VAL A 194 2.15 0.52 -8.17
CA VAL A 194 2.76 -0.17 -9.31
C VAL A 194 2.62 -1.67 -9.09
N HIS A 195 2.19 -2.37 -10.13
CA HIS A 195 2.12 -3.83 -10.14
C HIS A 195 2.49 -4.32 -11.54
N ASP A 196 3.09 -5.50 -11.62
CA ASP A 196 3.35 -6.19 -12.87
C ASP A 196 2.38 -7.37 -12.96
N ASP A 197 1.43 -7.29 -13.88
CA ASP A 197 0.42 -8.32 -14.13
C ASP A 197 0.86 -9.34 -15.21
N GLY A 198 2.16 -9.40 -15.50
CA GLY A 198 2.78 -10.26 -16.51
C GLY A 198 2.95 -9.59 -17.87
N ALA A 199 2.45 -8.36 -18.05
CA ALA A 199 2.65 -7.55 -19.25
C ALA A 199 3.70 -6.43 -19.04
N GLY A 200 4.46 -6.49 -17.94
CA GLY A 200 5.39 -5.46 -17.50
C GLY A 200 4.76 -4.53 -16.45
N PRO A 201 5.59 -3.74 -15.75
CA PRO A 201 5.13 -2.82 -14.72
C PRO A 201 4.09 -1.84 -15.27
N ALA A 202 2.99 -1.68 -14.55
CA ALA A 202 1.94 -0.72 -14.85
C ALA A 202 1.47 0.00 -13.59
N LEU A 203 0.93 1.21 -13.78
CA LEU A 203 0.32 1.98 -12.69
C LEU A 203 -1.15 1.59 -12.56
N PHE A 204 -1.52 1.08 -11.39
CA PHE A 204 -2.90 0.76 -11.04
C PHE A 204 -3.47 1.83 -10.13
N VAL A 205 -4.69 2.25 -10.41
CA VAL A 205 -5.35 3.34 -9.70
C VAL A 205 -6.74 2.92 -9.26
N GLY A 206 -7.09 3.25 -8.02
CA GLY A 206 -8.35 2.91 -7.39
C GLY A 206 -9.01 4.14 -6.81
N GLY A 207 -10.33 4.21 -6.81
CA GLY A 207 -11.04 5.38 -6.31
C GLY A 207 -12.46 5.14 -5.86
N PRO A 208 -13.21 6.22 -5.59
CA PRO A 208 -14.57 6.14 -5.12
C PRO A 208 -15.50 5.77 -6.28
N GLY A 209 -16.41 4.84 -6.02
CA GLY A 209 -17.49 4.48 -6.93
C GLY A 209 -18.79 5.13 -6.49
N SER A 210 -19.59 5.57 -7.47
CA SER A 210 -21.00 5.88 -7.25
C SER A 210 -21.83 4.86 -8.04
N GLY A 211 -22.33 3.83 -7.35
CA GLY A 211 -23.14 2.78 -7.98
C GLY A 211 -22.30 1.68 -8.66
N PRO A 212 -22.76 1.07 -9.76
CA PRO A 212 -22.14 -0.09 -10.42
C PRO A 212 -20.91 0.27 -11.27
N THR A 213 -20.25 1.40 -11.00
CA THR A 213 -19.14 1.90 -11.82
C THR A 213 -17.83 1.20 -11.48
N VAL A 214 -17.04 0.91 -12.50
CA VAL A 214 -15.65 0.45 -12.35
C VAL A 214 -14.83 1.53 -11.66
N THR A 215 -14.24 1.17 -10.51
CA THR A 215 -13.44 2.05 -9.65
C THR A 215 -11.94 1.77 -9.72
N LEU A 216 -11.51 1.01 -10.73
CA LEU A 216 -10.13 0.59 -10.90
C LEU A 216 -9.70 0.70 -12.36
N ALA A 217 -8.48 1.20 -12.60
CA ALA A 217 -7.89 1.27 -13.93
C ALA A 217 -6.39 0.97 -13.88
N ARG A 218 -5.86 0.53 -15.02
CA ARG A 218 -4.44 0.23 -15.27
C ARG A 218 -3.91 1.20 -16.31
N TYR A 219 -2.71 1.73 -16.11
CA TYR A 219 -1.99 2.56 -17.08
C TYR A 219 -0.66 1.91 -17.44
N ASP A 220 -0.48 1.61 -18.71
CA ASP A 220 0.68 0.89 -19.25
C ASP A 220 1.87 1.79 -19.62
N GLY A 221 1.80 3.08 -19.29
CA GLY A 221 2.75 4.08 -19.77
C GLY A 221 2.29 4.83 -21.03
N SER A 222 1.21 4.38 -21.66
CA SER A 222 0.65 5.01 -22.88
C SER A 222 -0.87 5.21 -22.80
N ALA A 223 -1.63 4.25 -22.27
CA ALA A 223 -3.08 4.25 -22.28
C ALA A 223 -3.66 3.68 -20.98
N TRP A 224 -4.88 4.12 -20.67
CA TRP A 224 -5.68 3.56 -19.59
C TRP A 224 -6.52 2.38 -20.09
N SER A 225 -6.58 1.31 -19.30
CA SER A 225 -7.48 0.18 -19.51
C SER A 225 -8.19 -0.22 -18.21
N GLY A 226 -9.37 -0.83 -18.33
CA GLY A 226 -10.05 -1.46 -17.19
C GLY A 226 -9.46 -2.83 -16.83
N LEU A 227 -9.75 -3.33 -15.64
CA LEU A 227 -9.37 -4.67 -15.18
C LEU A 227 -10.57 -5.62 -15.23
N GLY A 228 -10.83 -6.22 -16.40
CA GLY A 228 -11.98 -7.09 -16.62
C GLY A 228 -13.30 -6.38 -16.30
N ALA A 229 -14.18 -7.04 -15.53
CA ALA A 229 -15.43 -6.43 -15.04
C ALA A 229 -15.22 -5.45 -13.86
N GLY A 230 -13.98 -5.30 -13.37
CA GLY A 230 -13.63 -4.39 -12.28
C GLY A 230 -14.25 -4.76 -10.94
N THR A 231 -14.40 -3.74 -10.10
CA THR A 231 -14.97 -3.81 -8.75
C THR A 231 -16.21 -2.94 -8.62
N VAL A 232 -17.15 -3.34 -7.76
CA VAL A 232 -18.30 -2.53 -7.34
C VAL A 232 -18.03 -1.98 -5.95
N GLY A 233 -18.04 -0.65 -5.83
CA GLY A 233 -17.79 0.08 -4.59
C GLY A 233 -16.43 0.79 -4.58
N PRO A 234 -16.23 1.73 -3.63
CA PRO A 234 -14.96 2.43 -3.44
C PRO A 234 -13.76 1.50 -3.21
N VAL A 235 -12.71 1.67 -4.01
CA VAL A 235 -11.36 1.14 -3.77
C VAL A 235 -10.55 2.25 -3.09
N ARG A 236 -10.17 2.02 -1.84
CA ARG A 236 -9.43 2.98 -1.00
C ARG A 236 -7.98 2.61 -0.78
N ALA A 237 -7.64 1.34 -0.99
CA ALA A 237 -6.29 0.84 -0.83
C ALA A 237 -5.95 -0.17 -1.92
N LEU A 238 -4.71 -0.12 -2.39
CA LEU A 238 -4.14 -1.04 -3.34
C LEU A 238 -2.77 -1.51 -2.83
N ALA A 239 -2.44 -2.77 -3.07
CA ALA A 239 -1.11 -3.31 -2.80
C ALA A 239 -0.74 -4.34 -3.88
N SER A 240 0.50 -4.30 -4.34
CA SER A 240 1.10 -5.44 -5.05
C SER A 240 1.72 -6.33 -3.97
N TYR A 241 1.36 -7.61 -3.97
CA TYR A 241 1.84 -8.58 -2.97
C TYR A 241 1.97 -9.96 -3.61
N ASP A 242 3.01 -10.68 -3.24
CA ASP A 242 3.18 -12.09 -3.61
C ASP A 242 2.76 -12.94 -2.42
N ASP A 243 1.67 -13.68 -2.59
CA ASP A 243 1.13 -14.59 -1.58
C ASP A 243 1.72 -15.99 -1.67
N GLY A 244 2.85 -16.15 -2.34
CA GLY A 244 3.50 -17.43 -2.57
C GLY A 244 2.95 -18.19 -3.77
N SER A 245 2.02 -17.61 -4.54
CA SER A 245 1.69 -18.14 -5.87
C SER A 245 2.28 -17.28 -7.00
N GLY A 246 3.01 -16.21 -6.68
CA GLY A 246 3.47 -15.17 -7.60
C GLY A 246 2.72 -13.84 -7.42
N PRO A 247 3.26 -12.71 -7.94
CA PRO A 247 2.72 -11.38 -7.69
C PRO A 247 1.24 -11.22 -8.08
N ALA A 248 0.46 -10.61 -7.19
CA ALA A 248 -0.93 -10.26 -7.42
C ALA A 248 -1.23 -8.82 -6.97
N LEU A 249 -2.27 -8.22 -7.55
CA LEU A 249 -2.80 -6.95 -7.11
C LEU A 249 -3.95 -7.18 -6.12
N TYR A 250 -3.89 -6.56 -4.95
CA TYR A 250 -4.96 -6.57 -3.96
C TYR A 250 -5.65 -5.21 -3.95
N ALA A 251 -6.96 -5.22 -4.11
CA ALA A 251 -7.82 -4.05 -4.02
C ALA A 251 -8.71 -4.16 -2.79
N ALA A 252 -8.73 -3.12 -1.95
CA ALA A 252 -9.53 -3.08 -0.75
C ALA A 252 -10.22 -1.73 -0.55
N GLY A 253 -11.30 -1.73 0.24
CA GLY A 253 -12.10 -0.54 0.50
C GLY A 253 -13.44 -0.89 1.12
N THR A 254 -14.52 -0.46 0.47
CA THR A 254 -15.89 -0.92 0.75
C THR A 254 -16.45 -1.65 -0.47
N ILE A 255 -15.59 -2.42 -1.14
CA ILE A 255 -15.96 -3.19 -2.32
C ILE A 255 -16.87 -4.36 -1.93
N THR A 256 -17.93 -4.57 -2.72
CA THR A 256 -18.94 -5.63 -2.49
C THR A 256 -18.97 -6.66 -3.61
N SER A 257 -18.36 -6.35 -4.75
CA SER A 257 -18.14 -7.31 -5.83
C SER A 257 -16.84 -7.03 -6.56
N ALA A 258 -16.20 -8.08 -7.06
CA ALA A 258 -15.06 -8.01 -7.97
C ALA A 258 -15.22 -9.10 -9.04
N GLY A 259 -15.02 -8.76 -10.31
CA GLY A 259 -15.22 -9.72 -11.41
C GLY A 259 -16.65 -10.27 -11.54
N GLY A 260 -17.65 -9.62 -10.93
CA GLY A 260 -19.04 -10.10 -10.87
C GLY A 260 -19.34 -11.08 -9.72
N ALA A 261 -18.34 -11.50 -8.96
CA ALA A 261 -18.52 -12.32 -7.76
C ALA A 261 -18.66 -11.44 -6.51
N PRO A 262 -19.44 -11.83 -5.49
CA PRO A 262 -19.47 -11.16 -4.20
C PRO A 262 -18.10 -11.21 -3.51
N VAL A 263 -17.69 -10.08 -2.94
CA VAL A 263 -16.47 -9.98 -2.11
C VAL A 263 -16.79 -9.15 -0.86
N ALA A 264 -16.03 -9.35 0.21
CA ALA A 264 -16.16 -8.57 1.44
C ALA A 264 -14.93 -7.68 1.63
N ALA A 265 -15.02 -6.44 1.11
CA ALA A 265 -14.06 -5.34 1.30
C ALA A 265 -12.62 -5.55 0.77
N ILE A 266 -12.27 -6.75 0.29
CA ILE A 266 -10.97 -7.04 -0.34
C ILE A 266 -11.13 -8.06 -1.47
N ALA A 267 -10.36 -7.90 -2.54
CA ALA A 267 -10.31 -8.79 -3.68
C ALA A 267 -8.90 -8.83 -4.26
N ARG A 268 -8.54 -9.96 -4.86
CA ARG A 268 -7.25 -10.22 -5.48
C ARG A 268 -7.41 -10.30 -7.00
N TRP A 269 -6.54 -9.62 -7.73
CA TRP A 269 -6.46 -9.65 -9.19
C TRP A 269 -5.16 -10.32 -9.60
N LYS A 270 -5.29 -11.41 -10.36
CA LYS A 270 -4.17 -12.11 -10.96
C LYS A 270 -4.61 -12.85 -12.21
N ASN A 271 -3.72 -12.92 -13.19
CA ASN A 271 -3.95 -13.64 -14.45
C ASN A 271 -5.27 -13.25 -15.13
N GLY A 272 -5.61 -11.96 -15.10
CA GLY A 272 -6.83 -11.43 -15.71
C GLY A 272 -8.13 -11.74 -14.94
N ARG A 273 -8.05 -12.23 -13.71
CA ARG A 273 -9.22 -12.66 -12.92
C ARG A 273 -9.23 -12.04 -11.53
N TRP A 274 -10.43 -11.66 -11.09
CA TRP A 274 -10.71 -11.28 -9.71
C TRP A 274 -11.13 -12.49 -8.89
N THR A 275 -10.58 -12.64 -7.68
CA THR A 275 -11.01 -13.62 -6.69
C THR A 275 -11.25 -12.96 -5.32
N PRO A 276 -12.27 -13.39 -4.55
CA PRO A 276 -12.42 -12.97 -3.16
C PRO A 276 -11.24 -13.49 -2.32
N LEU A 277 -10.81 -12.71 -1.33
CA LEU A 277 -9.83 -13.18 -0.35
C LEU A 277 -10.53 -13.80 0.87
N GLY A 278 -10.81 -15.11 0.78
CA GLY A 278 -11.52 -15.84 1.83
C GLY A 278 -12.86 -15.19 2.22
N PRO A 279 -13.25 -15.22 3.51
CA PRO A 279 -14.42 -14.48 4.02
C PRO A 279 -14.31 -12.94 3.96
N GLY A 280 -13.13 -12.41 3.65
CA GLY A 280 -12.84 -10.98 3.57
C GLY A 280 -12.86 -10.24 4.91
N LEU A 281 -13.12 -8.93 4.85
CA LEU A 281 -13.20 -8.03 6.01
C LEU A 281 -14.61 -7.44 6.13
N THR A 282 -15.19 -7.46 7.32
CA THR A 282 -16.58 -7.04 7.55
C THR A 282 -16.73 -6.11 8.76
N GLY A 283 -17.89 -5.44 8.82
CA GLY A 283 -18.22 -4.50 9.91
C GLY A 283 -17.53 -3.13 9.81
N GLY A 284 -16.99 -2.78 8.64
CA GLY A 284 -16.37 -1.48 8.36
C GLY A 284 -15.64 -1.47 7.01
N SER A 285 -14.80 -0.46 6.80
CA SER A 285 -14.01 -0.25 5.58
C SER A 285 -12.54 -0.59 5.79
N VAL A 286 -11.86 -0.95 4.70
CA VAL A 286 -10.39 -0.97 4.64
C VAL A 286 -9.91 0.38 4.10
N GLU A 287 -8.95 1.01 4.78
CA GLU A 287 -8.43 2.34 4.42
C GLU A 287 -6.98 2.27 3.93
N THR A 288 -6.24 1.23 4.27
CA THR A 288 -4.83 1.08 3.91
C THR A 288 -4.46 -0.39 3.82
N LEU A 289 -3.66 -0.73 2.82
CA LEU A 289 -2.95 -1.99 2.70
C LEU A 289 -1.45 -1.70 2.82
N ALA A 290 -0.69 -2.63 3.39
CA ALA A 290 0.76 -2.59 3.41
C ALA A 290 1.32 -4.01 3.32
N VAL A 291 2.38 -4.18 2.55
CA VAL A 291 3.21 -5.39 2.64
C VAL A 291 4.28 -5.11 3.68
N PHE A 292 4.42 -6.01 4.64
CA PHE A 292 5.39 -5.86 5.72
C PHE A 292 6.02 -7.19 6.05
N ASP A 293 7.34 -7.16 6.19
CA ASP A 293 8.16 -8.28 6.58
C ASP A 293 8.37 -8.24 8.11
N ASP A 294 7.86 -9.26 8.79
CA ASP A 294 7.74 -9.27 10.25
C ASP A 294 9.08 -9.51 10.95
N ASP A 295 9.97 -10.29 10.34
CA ASP A 295 11.30 -10.61 10.84
C ASP A 295 12.42 -10.08 9.94
N GLY A 296 12.07 -9.44 8.82
CA GLY A 296 13.03 -8.83 7.90
C GLY A 296 13.63 -9.92 7.01
N PRO A 297 14.95 -9.95 6.76
CA PRO A 297 15.58 -11.00 5.93
C PRO A 297 15.52 -12.44 6.50
N GLY A 298 14.63 -12.69 7.47
CA GLY A 298 14.43 -13.96 8.14
C GLY A 298 13.59 -14.96 7.34
N PRO A 299 13.22 -16.09 7.95
CA PRO A 299 12.48 -17.16 7.29
C PRO A 299 11.00 -16.86 7.07
N ILE A 300 10.41 -15.88 7.78
CA ILE A 300 8.97 -15.60 7.65
C ILE A 300 8.79 -14.74 6.39
N PRO A 301 7.99 -15.17 5.39
CA PRO A 301 7.73 -14.34 4.23
C PRO A 301 6.97 -13.07 4.64
N PRO A 302 7.13 -11.96 3.88
CA PRO A 302 6.31 -10.78 4.08
C PRO A 302 4.83 -11.11 4.08
N ALA A 303 4.05 -10.36 4.86
CA ALA A 303 2.62 -10.51 4.97
C ALA A 303 1.90 -9.26 4.42
N LEU A 304 0.66 -9.46 3.95
CA LEU A 304 -0.26 -8.39 3.63
C LEU A 304 -1.03 -7.96 4.89
N TYR A 305 -0.91 -6.69 5.22
CA TYR A 305 -1.62 -6.05 6.32
C TYR A 305 -2.75 -5.17 5.80
N ALA A 306 -3.91 -5.23 6.45
CA ALA A 306 -5.05 -4.37 6.20
C ALA A 306 -5.38 -3.55 7.44
N GLY A 307 -5.47 -2.23 7.29
CA GLY A 307 -5.87 -1.29 8.33
C GLY A 307 -7.14 -0.53 7.96
N GLY A 308 -8.02 -0.26 8.92
CA GLY A 308 -9.26 0.48 8.66
C GLY A 308 -10.25 0.48 9.83
N THR A 309 -11.54 0.53 9.51
CA THR A 309 -12.64 0.59 10.50
C THR A 309 -13.39 -0.75 10.68
N PHE A 310 -12.99 -1.79 9.95
CA PHE A 310 -13.57 -3.13 10.04
C PHE A 310 -13.44 -3.73 11.45
N THR A 311 -14.33 -4.66 11.78
CA THR A 311 -14.36 -5.33 13.10
C THR A 311 -14.05 -6.82 13.03
N HIS A 312 -14.12 -7.41 11.83
CA HIS A 312 -13.84 -8.81 11.59
C HIS A 312 -12.97 -8.98 10.34
N ALA A 313 -12.09 -10.00 10.37
CA ALA A 313 -11.29 -10.43 9.23
C ALA A 313 -11.26 -11.96 9.20
N GLY A 314 -11.39 -12.56 8.01
CA GLY A 314 -11.35 -14.02 7.87
C GLY A 314 -12.46 -14.77 8.63
N GLY A 315 -13.57 -14.09 8.96
CA GLY A 315 -14.68 -14.66 9.74
C GLY A 315 -14.51 -14.60 11.26
N ALA A 316 -13.41 -14.05 11.77
CA ALA A 316 -13.14 -13.90 13.21
C ALA A 316 -13.04 -12.41 13.63
N PRO A 317 -13.31 -12.07 14.90
CA PRO A 317 -13.07 -10.72 15.42
C PRO A 317 -11.60 -10.33 15.27
N SER A 318 -11.34 -9.27 14.50
CA SER A 318 -10.01 -8.68 14.30
C SER A 318 -10.22 -7.19 14.02
N PRO A 319 -10.49 -6.37 15.05
CA PRO A 319 -10.85 -4.99 14.82
C PRO A 319 -9.65 -4.16 14.34
N PHE A 320 -9.90 -3.39 13.28
CA PHE A 320 -9.05 -2.31 12.74
C PHE A 320 -7.71 -2.69 12.12
N LEU A 321 -7.14 -3.85 12.48
CA LEU A 321 -5.93 -4.41 11.87
C LEU A 321 -6.14 -5.90 11.59
N ALA A 322 -5.68 -6.34 10.43
CA ALA A 322 -5.61 -7.74 10.04
C ALA A 322 -4.28 -8.02 9.35
N ARG A 323 -3.74 -9.21 9.57
CA ARG A 323 -2.56 -9.76 8.93
C ARG A 323 -2.99 -10.97 8.11
N TRP A 324 -2.55 -11.03 6.86
CA TRP A 324 -2.72 -12.20 6.00
C TRP A 324 -1.40 -12.55 5.36
N ALA A 325 -0.96 -13.79 5.55
CA ALA A 325 0.25 -14.33 4.97
C ALA A 325 -0.06 -15.72 4.42
N PRO A 326 0.68 -16.20 3.41
CA PRO A 326 0.74 -17.63 3.17
C PRO A 326 1.22 -18.37 4.42
N PRO A 327 0.93 -19.68 4.54
CA PRO A 327 1.55 -20.51 5.55
C PRO A 327 3.06 -20.30 5.58
N ALA A 328 3.64 -20.09 6.78
CA ALA A 328 5.08 -19.94 6.94
C ALA A 328 5.83 -21.18 6.38
N CYS A 329 5.18 -22.33 6.46
CA CYS A 329 5.57 -23.51 5.72
C CYS A 329 4.60 -23.81 4.60
N ARG A 330 5.04 -23.68 3.34
CA ARG A 330 4.18 -24.05 2.20
C ARG A 330 3.90 -25.56 2.10
N ALA A 331 4.64 -26.41 2.80
CA ALA A 331 4.31 -27.83 2.90
C ALA A 331 3.24 -28.14 3.97
N ASP A 332 2.94 -27.21 4.89
CA ASP A 332 1.77 -27.28 5.78
C ASP A 332 0.56 -26.73 5.01
N TRP A 333 0.05 -27.56 4.10
CA TRP A 333 -1.00 -27.19 3.15
C TRP A 333 -2.35 -26.96 3.84
N THR A 334 -2.62 -27.70 4.92
CA THR A 334 -3.85 -27.57 5.70
C THR A 334 -3.79 -26.40 6.70
N GLY A 335 -2.58 -25.92 7.00
CA GLY A 335 -2.34 -24.80 7.90
C GLY A 335 -2.58 -25.17 9.36
N ASP A 336 -2.44 -26.45 9.71
CA ASP A 336 -2.68 -26.95 11.07
C ASP A 336 -1.42 -26.94 11.96
N GLY A 337 -0.28 -26.54 11.39
CA GLY A 337 1.00 -26.39 12.05
C GLY A 337 1.86 -27.67 12.04
N VAL A 338 1.45 -28.72 11.34
CA VAL A 338 2.19 -29.98 11.24
C VAL A 338 2.22 -30.44 9.79
N VAL A 339 3.42 -30.66 9.24
CA VAL A 339 3.52 -31.30 7.91
C VAL A 339 3.31 -32.80 8.03
N ASP A 340 2.17 -33.28 7.56
CA ASP A 340 1.79 -34.68 7.55
C ASP A 340 1.11 -35.12 6.23
N PHE A 341 0.48 -36.31 6.25
CA PHE A 341 -0.17 -36.86 5.07
C PHE A 341 -1.40 -36.05 4.63
N ASN A 342 -2.07 -35.35 5.54
CA ASN A 342 -3.22 -34.51 5.21
C ASN A 342 -2.81 -33.32 4.35
N ASP A 343 -1.60 -32.79 4.54
CA ASP A 343 -1.07 -31.73 3.67
C ASP A 343 -0.78 -32.23 2.26
N LEU A 344 -0.15 -33.41 2.15
CA LEU A 344 0.06 -34.03 0.84
C LEU A 344 -1.27 -34.29 0.14
N LEU A 345 -2.29 -34.76 0.87
CA LEU A 345 -3.61 -34.98 0.31
C LEU A 345 -4.28 -33.67 -0.12
N GLY A 346 -4.16 -32.61 0.69
CA GLY A 346 -4.63 -31.26 0.36
C GLY A 346 -3.97 -30.73 -0.91
N PHE A 347 -2.63 -30.78 -0.95
CA PHE A 347 -1.84 -30.42 -2.11
C PHE A 347 -2.26 -31.20 -3.36
N LEU A 348 -2.36 -32.53 -3.29
CA LEU A 348 -2.72 -33.35 -4.45
C LEU A 348 -4.14 -33.06 -4.96
N ASN A 349 -5.08 -32.67 -4.08
CA ASN A 349 -6.41 -32.24 -4.52
C ASN A 349 -6.33 -30.94 -5.33
N ASP A 350 -5.59 -29.95 -4.85
CA ASP A 350 -5.39 -28.68 -5.56
C ASP A 350 -4.56 -28.89 -6.84
N PHE A 351 -3.51 -29.70 -6.78
CA PHE A 351 -2.67 -30.09 -7.91
C PHE A 351 -3.52 -30.68 -9.06
N ASN A 352 -4.39 -31.64 -8.74
CA ASN A 352 -5.30 -32.26 -9.72
C ASN A 352 -6.34 -31.27 -10.26
N ALA A 353 -6.70 -30.24 -9.49
CA ALA A 353 -7.59 -29.17 -9.92
C ALA A 353 -6.86 -28.07 -10.71
N ALA A 354 -5.53 -28.17 -10.88
CA ALA A 354 -4.67 -27.07 -11.32
C ALA A 354 -4.94 -25.78 -10.52
N GLY A 355 -5.06 -25.95 -9.20
CA GLY A 355 -5.30 -24.88 -8.24
C GLY A 355 -4.16 -23.87 -8.26
N GLU A 356 -4.49 -22.60 -8.07
CA GLU A 356 -3.54 -21.49 -8.26
C GLU A 356 -2.34 -21.53 -7.30
N TYR A 357 -2.51 -22.10 -6.10
CA TYR A 357 -1.42 -22.26 -5.14
C TYR A 357 -0.59 -23.52 -5.37
N ALA A 358 -1.07 -24.46 -6.19
CA ALA A 358 -0.37 -25.71 -6.48
C ALA A 358 0.81 -25.54 -7.45
N ASP A 359 0.94 -24.38 -8.09
CA ASP A 359 2.14 -23.93 -8.83
C ASP A 359 3.15 -23.38 -7.80
N LEU A 360 3.89 -24.29 -7.18
CA LEU A 360 4.82 -24.02 -6.09
C LEU A 360 6.11 -23.37 -6.60
N ASN A 361 6.57 -23.77 -7.78
CA ASN A 361 7.78 -23.21 -8.37
C ASN A 361 7.52 -21.86 -9.10
N ALA A 362 6.25 -21.47 -9.22
CA ALA A 362 5.77 -20.24 -9.85
C ALA A 362 6.20 -20.09 -11.32
N ASP A 363 6.27 -21.20 -12.06
CA ASP A 363 6.60 -21.20 -13.49
C ASP A 363 5.38 -21.01 -14.41
N GLY A 364 4.18 -20.95 -13.82
CA GLY A 364 2.91 -20.75 -14.49
C GLY A 364 2.20 -22.04 -14.91
N VAL A 365 2.75 -23.22 -14.58
CA VAL A 365 2.18 -24.53 -14.94
C VAL A 365 2.22 -25.47 -13.74
N VAL A 366 1.05 -25.97 -13.33
CA VAL A 366 0.97 -27.03 -12.32
C VAL A 366 1.41 -28.38 -12.92
N ASP A 367 2.63 -28.81 -12.63
CA ASP A 367 3.25 -30.03 -13.17
C ASP A 367 4.12 -30.82 -12.17
N PHE A 368 4.82 -31.85 -12.65
CA PHE A 368 5.60 -32.72 -11.77
C PHE A 368 6.68 -31.96 -10.96
N ASN A 369 7.16 -30.82 -11.43
CA ASN A 369 8.13 -30.00 -10.72
C ASN A 369 7.52 -29.38 -9.45
N ASP A 370 6.23 -29.07 -9.43
CA ASP A 370 5.56 -28.60 -8.22
C ASP A 370 5.39 -29.70 -7.18
N LEU A 371 5.05 -30.91 -7.63
CA LEU A 371 5.01 -32.07 -6.74
C LEU A 371 6.40 -32.34 -6.15
N LEU A 372 7.45 -32.21 -6.97
CA LEU A 372 8.83 -32.35 -6.49
C LEU A 372 9.18 -31.25 -5.46
N GLU A 373 8.78 -30.01 -5.71
CA GLU A 373 8.98 -28.90 -4.78
C GLU A 373 8.23 -29.12 -3.46
N PHE A 374 6.97 -29.57 -3.50
CA PHE A 374 6.20 -29.93 -2.31
C PHE A 374 6.94 -30.99 -1.49
N LEU A 375 7.38 -32.08 -2.12
CA LEU A 375 8.09 -33.17 -1.44
C LEU A 375 9.43 -32.72 -0.85
N ASN A 376 10.14 -31.79 -1.52
CA ASN A 376 11.36 -31.19 -0.99
C ASN A 376 11.07 -30.37 0.28
N LEU A 377 10.03 -29.52 0.24
CA LEU A 377 9.59 -28.71 1.37
C LEU A 377 9.14 -29.59 2.54
N SER A 378 8.37 -30.66 2.28
CA SER A 378 7.93 -31.59 3.32
C SER A 378 9.10 -32.31 4.00
N ASN A 379 10.10 -32.74 3.22
CA ASN A 379 11.30 -33.40 3.76
C ASN A 379 12.19 -32.45 4.56
N ALA A 380 12.21 -31.16 4.20
CA ALA A 380 12.92 -30.15 4.97
C ALA A 380 12.24 -29.90 6.33
N GLY A 381 10.96 -30.27 6.49
CA GLY A 381 10.21 -30.15 7.74
C GLY A 381 9.82 -28.72 8.11
N CYS A 382 9.96 -27.78 7.17
CA CYS A 382 9.91 -26.35 7.41
C CYS A 382 10.98 -25.87 8.42
#